data_AF-A0A915E7F0-F1
#
_entry.id   AF-A0A915E7F0-F1
#
_cell.length_a   1.000
_cell.length_b   1.000
_cell.length_c   1.000
_cell.angle_alpha   90.00
_cell.angle_beta   90.00
_cell.angle_gamma   90.00
#
_symmetry.space_group_name_H-M   'P 1'
#
loop_
_entity.id
_entity.type
_entity.pdbx_description
1 polymer ?
#
loop_
_entity_poly.entity_id
_entity_poly.type
_entity_poly.pdbx_seq_one_letter_code
_entity_poly.pdbx_strand_id
1 'polypeptide(L)'
;MYKGKPPISGGKVDYKAFAHQITTGAQEELNAKILPFHTETYYPHPNGALFVLPRRIQTSLRLHQHHSRRCAVGKTQTYDKKCYSIVLTTIYYILYVPCIISIYRHMNNPCYKLLFFISFVDCSVLWILGFAHSWFAITGAVFCSYPNLIYIFGCYLSFTWACETSSQFCLVINRCVAMHSPQLENSIFGGHRIYVWLTAFNSIGLLWFFFFKPSLFTGIHSSWFFNPYIGYKEDLAGDYVITGVHAAWDASFAMLLQVFILSILNFFATVTYVSMNYIDPSEFVIQFAQFCWLHIHGLPPVIFLFFNYTIRKDAKQIIRKSFSKGSEKNCTNQLCITAM
;
A
#
# COMPACT_ATOMS: atom_id res chain seq x y z
N MET A 1 -18.34 -15.77 -7.34
CA MET A 1 -17.54 -16.61 -8.25
C MET A 1 -18.38 -17.82 -8.60
N TYR A 2 -18.59 -18.04 -9.90
CA TYR A 2 -19.32 -19.20 -10.42
C TYR A 2 -18.62 -20.50 -10.00
N LYS A 3 -19.36 -21.47 -9.44
CA LYS A 3 -18.83 -22.76 -8.91
C LYS A 3 -19.04 -23.93 -9.90
N GLY A 4 -18.94 -23.68 -11.20
CA GLY A 4 -19.01 -24.74 -12.20
C GLY A 4 -17.75 -25.61 -12.18
N LYS A 5 -17.90 -26.92 -12.39
CA LYS A 5 -16.75 -27.81 -12.63
C LYS A 5 -16.18 -27.51 -14.02
N PRO A 6 -14.86 -27.43 -14.21
CA PRO A 6 -14.27 -27.16 -15.50
C PRO A 6 -14.61 -28.26 -16.51
N PRO A 7 -14.92 -27.92 -17.77
CA PRO A 7 -15.11 -28.90 -18.82
C PRO A 7 -13.79 -29.63 -19.08
N ILE A 8 -13.86 -30.97 -19.03
CA ILE A 8 -12.72 -31.86 -19.27
C ILE A 8 -12.95 -32.54 -20.61
N SER A 9 -12.01 -32.36 -21.54
CA SER A 9 -11.98 -33.07 -22.82
C SER A 9 -10.64 -33.80 -22.93
N GLY A 10 -10.67 -35.11 -23.18
CA GLY A 10 -9.45 -35.93 -23.30
C GLY A 10 -8.57 -35.97 -22.04
N GLY A 11 -9.15 -35.80 -20.85
CA GLY A 11 -8.42 -35.84 -19.57
C GLY A 11 -7.62 -34.57 -19.24
N LYS A 12 -7.75 -33.50 -20.04
CA LYS A 12 -7.17 -32.18 -19.74
C LYS A 12 -8.29 -31.15 -19.57
N VAL A 13 -8.06 -30.20 -18.67
CA VAL A 13 -8.96 -29.05 -18.45
C VAL A 13 -8.83 -28.10 -19.62
N ASP A 14 -9.94 -27.84 -20.32
CA ASP A 14 -9.98 -26.81 -21.35
C ASP A 14 -10.19 -25.44 -20.69
N TYR A 15 -9.08 -24.78 -20.38
CA TYR A 15 -9.06 -23.47 -19.74
C TYR A 15 -9.75 -22.38 -20.57
N LYS A 16 -9.82 -22.53 -21.91
CA LYS A 16 -10.48 -21.56 -22.80
C LYS A 16 -12.00 -21.71 -22.72
N ALA A 17 -12.50 -22.95 -22.73
CA ALA A 17 -13.92 -23.23 -22.51
C ALA A 17 -14.36 -22.87 -21.07
N PHE A 18 -13.50 -23.09 -20.07
CA PHE A 18 -13.79 -22.73 -18.69
C PHE A 18 -13.86 -21.21 -18.48
N ALA A 19 -12.94 -20.44 -19.06
CA ALA A 19 -12.98 -18.97 -19.03
C ALA A 19 -14.23 -18.42 -19.73
N HIS A 20 -14.65 -19.02 -20.85
CA HIS A 20 -15.90 -18.68 -21.52
C HIS A 20 -17.12 -18.96 -20.64
N GLN A 21 -17.16 -20.10 -19.94
CA GLN A 21 -18.26 -20.47 -19.04
C GLN A 21 -18.36 -19.54 -17.82
N ILE A 22 -17.23 -19.07 -17.29
CA ILE A 22 -17.21 -18.07 -16.19
C ILE A 22 -17.75 -16.72 -16.67
N THR A 23 -17.39 -16.30 -17.90
CA THR A 23 -17.80 -15.00 -18.45
C THR A 23 -19.27 -15.00 -18.88
N THR A 24 -19.77 -16.05 -19.53
CA THR A 24 -21.20 -16.16 -19.88
C THR A 24 -22.08 -16.42 -18.68
N GLY A 25 -21.65 -17.25 -17.73
CA GLY A 25 -22.38 -17.48 -16.47
C GLY A 25 -22.45 -16.24 -15.57
N ALA A 26 -21.41 -15.39 -15.59
CA ALA A 26 -21.44 -14.09 -14.93
C ALA A 26 -22.41 -13.11 -15.61
N GLN A 27 -22.54 -13.16 -16.94
CA GLN A 27 -23.50 -12.36 -17.70
C GLN A 27 -24.95 -12.78 -17.45
N GLU A 28 -25.22 -14.09 -17.33
CA GLU A 28 -26.55 -14.60 -16.96
C GLU A 28 -26.93 -14.22 -15.51
N GLU A 29 -25.99 -14.30 -14.56
CA GLU A 29 -26.19 -13.80 -13.18
C GLU A 29 -26.41 -12.28 -13.12
N LEU A 30 -25.77 -11.52 -14.02
CA LEU A 30 -25.94 -10.07 -14.12
C LEU A 30 -27.33 -9.73 -14.70
N ASN A 31 -27.76 -10.45 -15.75
CA ASN A 31 -29.08 -10.30 -16.36
C ASN A 31 -30.21 -10.68 -15.37
N ALA A 32 -30.00 -11.68 -14.50
CA ALA A 32 -30.94 -12.04 -13.44
C ALA A 32 -31.04 -10.99 -12.32
N LYS A 33 -30.00 -10.16 -12.13
CA LYS A 33 -29.97 -9.06 -11.14
C LYS A 33 -30.60 -7.75 -11.63
N ILE A 34 -30.81 -7.59 -12.93
CA ILE A 34 -31.40 -6.38 -13.54
C ILE A 34 -32.94 -6.39 -13.47
N LEU A 35 -33.57 -7.46 -12.98
CA LEU A 35 -35.02 -7.44 -12.69
C LEU A 35 -35.31 -6.47 -11.52
N PRO A 36 -36.28 -5.54 -11.66
CA PRO A 36 -36.46 -4.47 -10.69
C PRO A 36 -36.81 -5.01 -9.30
N PHE A 37 -36.08 -4.47 -8.31
CA PHE A 37 -36.46 -4.50 -6.90
C PHE A 37 -37.85 -3.86 -6.75
N HIS A 38 -38.72 -4.48 -5.94
CA HIS A 38 -40.13 -4.16 -5.71
C HIS A 38 -41.13 -4.60 -6.78
N THR A 39 -41.57 -5.85 -6.68
CA THR A 39 -42.99 -6.25 -6.75
C THR A 39 -43.07 -7.73 -6.37
N GLU A 40 -44.07 -8.12 -5.58
CA GLU A 40 -44.46 -9.53 -5.52
C GLU A 40 -44.71 -9.98 -6.96
N THR A 41 -43.90 -10.89 -7.49
CA THR A 41 -44.02 -11.34 -8.88
C THR A 41 -45.27 -12.20 -9.03
N TYR A 42 -46.41 -11.54 -9.20
CA TYR A 42 -47.59 -12.12 -9.83
C TYR A 42 -47.39 -12.06 -11.34
N TYR A 43 -47.20 -13.22 -11.97
CA TYR A 43 -47.20 -13.31 -13.42
C TYR A 43 -48.66 -13.39 -13.91
N PRO A 44 -49.16 -12.46 -14.73
CA PRO A 44 -50.48 -12.61 -15.33
C PRO A 44 -50.39 -13.66 -16.44
N HIS A 45 -51.00 -14.82 -16.21
CA HIS A 45 -51.36 -15.74 -17.30
C HIS A 45 -52.58 -15.16 -18.05
N PRO A 46 -52.78 -15.43 -19.36
CA PRO A 46 -53.91 -14.89 -20.13
C PRO A 46 -55.30 -15.24 -19.58
N ASN A 47 -55.40 -16.11 -18.57
CA ASN A 47 -56.65 -16.64 -18.03
C ASN A 47 -56.88 -16.31 -16.54
N GLY A 48 -56.17 -15.34 -15.96
CA GLY A 48 -56.50 -14.81 -14.61
C GLY A 48 -56.22 -15.72 -13.40
N ALA A 49 -55.52 -16.85 -13.57
CA ALA A 49 -55.10 -17.70 -12.45
C ALA A 49 -53.77 -17.23 -11.85
N LEU A 50 -53.77 -17.00 -10.53
CA LEU A 50 -52.65 -16.49 -9.74
C LEU A 50 -51.68 -17.64 -9.38
N PHE A 51 -50.55 -17.76 -10.07
CA PHE A 51 -49.59 -18.85 -9.87
C PHE A 51 -48.70 -18.60 -8.64
N VAL A 52 -48.96 -19.31 -7.54
CA VAL A 52 -48.09 -19.30 -6.35
C VAL A 52 -46.90 -20.21 -6.60
N LEU A 53 -45.68 -19.65 -6.58
CA LEU A 53 -44.44 -20.42 -6.72
C LEU A 53 -44.38 -21.57 -5.70
N PRO A 54 -44.08 -22.82 -6.13
CA PRO A 54 -43.91 -23.96 -5.24
C PRO A 54 -42.97 -23.66 -4.06
N ARG A 55 -43.30 -24.15 -2.85
CA ARG A 55 -42.52 -23.89 -1.61
C ARG A 55 -41.01 -24.13 -1.76
N ARG A 56 -40.60 -25.14 -2.54
CA ARG A 56 -39.17 -25.42 -2.81
C ARG A 56 -38.45 -24.27 -3.53
N ILE A 57 -39.11 -23.60 -4.47
CA ILE A 57 -38.54 -22.48 -5.23
C ILE A 57 -38.45 -21.24 -4.33
N GLN A 58 -39.46 -20.99 -3.50
CA GLN A 58 -39.41 -19.90 -2.51
C GLN A 58 -38.27 -20.07 -1.50
N THR A 59 -38.01 -21.29 -1.02
CA THR A 59 -36.90 -21.56 -0.10
C THR A 59 -35.54 -21.36 -0.79
N SER A 60 -35.40 -21.79 -2.04
CA SER A 60 -34.18 -21.58 -2.84
C SER A 60 -33.91 -20.09 -3.10
N LEU A 61 -34.96 -19.31 -3.42
CA LEU A 61 -34.86 -17.85 -3.57
C LEU A 61 -34.46 -17.15 -2.27
N ARG A 62 -35.04 -17.54 -1.12
CA ARG A 62 -34.66 -16.99 0.19
C ARG A 62 -33.20 -17.31 0.54
N LEU A 63 -32.73 -18.51 0.22
CA LEU A 63 -31.32 -18.90 0.40
C LEU A 63 -30.40 -18.07 -0.50
N HIS A 64 -30.75 -17.86 -1.77
CA HIS A 64 -29.99 -16.99 -2.68
C HIS A 64 -29.99 -15.53 -2.23
N GLN A 65 -31.10 -15.01 -1.72
CA GLN A 65 -31.19 -13.66 -1.15
C GLN A 65 -30.35 -13.53 0.11
N HIS A 66 -30.39 -14.52 1.02
CA HIS A 66 -29.55 -14.52 2.21
C HIS A 66 -28.06 -14.60 1.85
N HIS A 67 -27.69 -15.42 0.87
CA HIS A 67 -26.31 -15.50 0.39
C HIS A 67 -25.85 -14.19 -0.26
N SER A 68 -26.71 -13.58 -1.07
CA SER A 68 -26.45 -12.28 -1.70
C SER A 68 -26.30 -11.15 -0.68
N ARG A 69 -27.13 -11.14 0.37
CA ARG A 69 -26.99 -10.18 1.49
C ARG A 69 -25.68 -10.39 2.26
N ARG A 70 -25.30 -11.64 2.57
CA ARG A 70 -23.99 -11.93 3.20
C ARG A 70 -22.81 -11.53 2.32
N CYS A 71 -22.89 -11.78 1.01
CA CYS A 71 -21.87 -11.36 0.05
C CYS A 71 -21.81 -9.83 -0.11
N ALA A 72 -22.96 -9.14 -0.06
CA ALA A 72 -23.01 -7.68 -0.08
C ALA A 72 -22.37 -7.09 1.18
N VAL A 73 -22.80 -7.54 2.38
CA VAL A 73 -22.25 -7.10 3.68
C VAL A 73 -20.75 -7.40 3.78
N GLY A 74 -20.31 -8.58 3.35
CA GLY A 74 -18.89 -8.93 3.31
C GLY A 74 -18.09 -8.03 2.37
N LYS A 75 -18.63 -7.71 1.19
CA LYS A 75 -18.01 -6.74 0.28
C LYS A 75 -17.91 -5.34 0.92
N THR A 76 -18.98 -4.82 1.54
CA THR A 76 -18.98 -3.50 2.19
C THR A 76 -17.93 -3.41 3.29
N GLN A 77 -17.82 -4.44 4.14
CA GLN A 77 -16.84 -4.47 5.22
C GLN A 77 -15.38 -4.54 4.70
N THR A 78 -15.15 -5.17 3.54
CA THR A 78 -13.85 -5.16 2.87
C THR A 78 -13.54 -3.80 2.22
N TYR A 79 -14.54 -3.05 1.73
CA TYR A 79 -14.35 -1.70 1.18
C TYR A 79 -13.99 -0.68 2.26
N ASP A 80 -14.65 -0.72 3.42
CA ASP A 80 -14.38 0.22 4.54
C ASP A 80 -12.94 0.10 5.05
N LYS A 81 -12.42 -1.13 5.13
CA LYS A 81 -11.02 -1.41 5.49
C LYS A 81 -10.01 -0.98 4.40
N LYS A 82 -10.42 -0.57 3.20
CA LYS A 82 -9.48 -0.18 2.12
C LYS A 82 -9.43 1.32 1.91
N CYS A 83 -10.49 2.02 2.28
CA CYS A 83 -10.58 3.47 2.26
C CYS A 83 -9.76 4.14 3.38
N TYR A 84 -9.55 3.46 4.53
CA TYR A 84 -8.75 4.05 5.63
C TYR A 84 -7.32 4.37 5.19
N SER A 85 -6.70 3.50 4.36
CA SER A 85 -5.33 3.70 3.88
C SER A 85 -5.18 4.97 3.04
N ILE A 86 -6.19 5.31 2.22
CA ILE A 86 -6.21 6.54 1.42
C ILE A 86 -6.26 7.77 2.32
N VAL A 87 -7.17 7.76 3.30
CA VAL A 87 -7.34 8.88 4.25
C VAL A 87 -6.05 9.07 5.06
N LEU A 88 -5.50 7.97 5.59
CA LEU A 88 -4.28 8.01 6.39
C LEU A 88 -3.07 8.49 5.57
N THR A 89 -2.91 8.00 4.35
CA THR A 89 -1.85 8.46 3.43
C THR A 89 -1.97 9.95 3.14
N THR A 90 -3.19 10.44 2.92
CA THR A 90 -3.45 11.87 2.70
C THR A 90 -3.00 12.70 3.90
N ILE A 91 -3.29 12.25 5.12
CA ILE A 91 -2.81 12.90 6.35
C ILE A 91 -1.28 12.91 6.39
N TYR A 92 -0.61 11.80 6.09
CA TYR A 92 0.85 11.74 6.07
C TYR A 92 1.46 12.71 5.06
N TYR A 93 0.92 12.81 3.85
CA TYR A 93 1.36 13.80 2.86
C TYR A 93 1.26 15.23 3.37
N ILE A 94 0.14 15.59 4.02
CA ILE A 94 -0.04 16.92 4.63
C ILE A 94 1.04 17.19 5.68
N LEU A 95 1.44 16.18 6.46
CA LEU A 95 2.50 16.30 7.48
C LEU A 95 3.91 16.35 6.86
N TYR A 96 4.14 15.62 5.77
CA TYR A 96 5.41 15.64 5.05
C TYR A 96 5.72 17.01 4.45
N VAL A 97 4.73 17.75 3.96
CA VAL A 97 4.91 19.08 3.34
C VAL A 97 5.70 20.05 4.24
N PRO A 98 5.24 20.42 5.46
CA PRO A 98 6.00 21.32 6.33
C PRO A 98 7.31 20.70 6.82
N CYS A 99 7.38 19.37 6.94
CA CYS A 99 8.60 18.66 7.36
C CYS A 99 9.71 18.77 6.31
N ILE A 100 9.42 18.47 5.05
CA ILE A 100 10.38 18.54 3.94
C ILE A 100 10.82 19.98 3.70
N ILE A 101 9.91 20.97 3.74
CA ILE A 101 10.27 22.39 3.61
C ILE A 101 11.23 22.81 4.73
N SER A 102 11.01 22.32 5.94
CA SER A 102 11.88 22.57 7.08
C SER A 102 13.26 21.94 6.91
N ILE A 103 13.31 20.66 6.51
CA ILE A 103 14.56 19.96 6.19
C ILE A 103 15.34 20.71 5.10
N TYR A 104 14.65 21.16 4.04
CA TYR A 104 15.24 21.87 2.92
C TYR A 104 15.99 23.15 3.35
N ARG A 105 15.51 23.86 4.38
CA ARG A 105 16.18 25.07 4.90
C ARG A 105 17.55 24.79 5.54
N HIS A 106 17.78 23.56 6.01
CA HIS A 106 18.99 23.17 6.73
C HIS A 106 19.92 22.27 5.90
N MET A 107 19.72 22.23 4.58
CA MET A 107 20.50 21.41 3.63
C MET A 107 22.00 21.72 3.59
N ASN A 108 22.47 22.78 4.26
CA ASN A 108 23.90 23.03 4.44
C ASN A 108 24.57 21.93 5.27
N ASN A 109 23.82 21.26 6.16
CA ASN A 109 24.33 20.16 6.97
C ASN A 109 24.12 18.81 6.23
N PRO A 110 25.16 17.94 6.16
CA PRO A 110 25.10 16.68 5.43
C PRO A 110 23.96 15.76 5.90
N CYS A 111 23.66 15.72 7.20
CA CYS A 111 22.58 14.91 7.72
C CYS A 111 21.21 15.31 7.14
N TYR A 112 20.93 16.62 7.01
CA TYR A 112 19.67 17.09 6.44
C TYR A 112 19.55 16.73 4.95
N LYS A 113 20.67 16.63 4.22
CA LYS A 113 20.67 16.13 2.84
C LYS A 113 20.27 14.65 2.76
N LEU A 114 20.73 13.81 3.69
CA LEU A 114 20.29 12.41 3.78
C LEU A 114 18.81 12.31 4.15
N LEU A 115 18.38 13.07 5.16
CA LEU A 115 16.98 13.11 5.58
C LEU A 115 16.04 13.58 4.46
N PHE A 116 16.48 14.53 3.64
CA PHE A 116 15.73 14.99 2.47
C PHE A 116 15.56 13.88 1.43
N PHE A 117 16.62 13.12 1.13
CA PHE A 117 16.56 11.98 0.22
C PHE A 117 15.63 10.89 0.76
N ILE A 118 15.78 10.48 2.02
CA ILE A 118 14.92 9.48 2.66
C ILE A 118 13.44 9.92 2.62
N SER A 119 13.16 11.19 2.96
CA SER A 119 11.79 11.73 2.92
C SER A 119 11.18 11.67 1.51
N PHE A 120 11.98 11.83 0.46
CA PHE A 120 11.52 11.71 -0.92
C PHE A 120 11.20 10.25 -1.29
N VAL A 121 12.06 9.30 -0.87
CA VAL A 121 11.80 7.86 -1.04
C VAL A 121 10.54 7.45 -0.27
N ASP A 122 10.38 7.85 0.99
CA ASP A 122 9.17 7.56 1.79
C ASP A 122 7.90 8.06 1.10
N CYS A 123 7.91 9.29 0.57
CA CYS A 123 6.77 9.84 -0.16
C CYS A 123 6.42 8.98 -1.39
N SER A 124 7.44 8.52 -2.12
CA SER A 124 7.24 7.65 -3.30
C SER A 124 6.62 6.31 -2.93
N VAL A 125 7.05 5.70 -1.82
CA VAL A 125 6.49 4.44 -1.31
C VAL A 125 5.07 4.65 -0.79
N LEU A 126 4.80 5.73 -0.04
CA LEU A 126 3.47 6.10 0.43
C LEU A 126 2.48 6.28 -0.73
N TRP A 127 2.94 6.77 -1.89
CA TRP A 127 2.06 6.87 -3.05
C TRP A 127 1.57 5.48 -3.51
N ILE A 128 2.49 4.52 -3.59
CA ILE A 128 2.16 3.16 -4.02
C ILE A 128 1.36 2.42 -2.96
N LEU A 129 1.80 2.44 -1.70
CA LEU A 129 1.13 1.73 -0.60
C LEU A 129 -0.20 2.37 -0.19
N GLY A 130 -0.35 3.67 -0.41
CA GLY A 130 -1.55 4.40 -0.02
C GLY A 130 -2.59 4.51 -1.12
N PHE A 131 -2.20 4.93 -2.33
CA PHE A 131 -3.14 5.17 -3.42
C PHE A 131 -3.22 3.99 -4.39
N ALA A 132 -2.10 3.54 -4.94
CA ALA A 132 -2.09 2.47 -5.94
C ALA A 132 -2.57 1.13 -5.34
N HIS A 133 -2.06 0.76 -4.16
CA HIS A 133 -2.50 -0.41 -3.40
C HIS A 133 -4.00 -0.33 -3.14
N SER A 134 -4.51 0.78 -2.59
CA SER A 134 -5.94 0.90 -2.30
C SER A 134 -6.80 0.81 -3.55
N TRP A 135 -6.36 1.37 -4.67
CA TRP A 135 -7.04 1.20 -5.97
C TRP A 135 -7.12 -0.27 -6.40
N PHE A 136 -5.99 -0.99 -6.37
CA PHE A 136 -5.97 -2.42 -6.68
C PHE A 136 -6.80 -3.24 -5.71
N ALA A 137 -6.80 -2.87 -4.43
CA ALA A 137 -7.55 -3.55 -3.39
C ALA A 137 -9.07 -3.35 -3.56
N ILE A 138 -9.53 -2.14 -3.87
CA ILE A 138 -10.95 -1.81 -4.11
C ILE A 138 -11.45 -2.53 -5.35
N THR A 139 -10.64 -2.56 -6.41
CA THR A 139 -10.99 -3.27 -7.65
C THR A 139 -10.85 -4.80 -7.54
N GLY A 140 -10.22 -5.31 -6.48
CA GLY A 140 -9.92 -6.73 -6.34
C GLY A 140 -8.94 -7.24 -7.40
N ALA A 141 -8.04 -6.37 -7.87
CA ALA A 141 -7.14 -6.66 -8.97
C ALA A 141 -6.21 -7.84 -8.66
N VAL A 142 -6.02 -8.70 -9.65
CA VAL A 142 -5.00 -9.75 -9.65
C VAL A 142 -3.96 -9.43 -10.72
N PHE A 143 -2.84 -10.13 -10.73
CA PHE A 143 -1.78 -9.89 -11.73
C PHE A 143 -2.32 -9.86 -13.18
N CYS A 144 -3.22 -10.78 -13.53
CA CYS A 144 -3.82 -10.85 -14.87
C CYS A 144 -4.72 -9.65 -15.23
N SER A 145 -5.16 -8.84 -14.25
CA SER A 145 -5.97 -7.64 -14.51
C SER A 145 -5.13 -6.49 -15.05
N TYR A 146 -3.94 -6.28 -14.47
CA TYR A 146 -3.05 -5.17 -14.81
C TYR A 146 -1.57 -5.61 -14.76
N PRO A 147 -1.13 -6.55 -15.62
CA PRO A 147 0.16 -7.22 -15.48
C PRO A 147 1.34 -6.25 -15.53
N ASN A 148 1.33 -5.30 -16.47
CA ASN A 148 2.41 -4.32 -16.62
C ASN A 148 2.48 -3.37 -15.41
N LEU A 149 1.35 -2.85 -14.93
CA LEU A 149 1.33 -1.92 -13.80
C LEU A 149 1.74 -2.60 -12.50
N ILE A 150 1.21 -3.80 -12.23
CA ILE A 150 1.53 -4.56 -11.02
C ILE A 150 3.00 -4.98 -11.03
N TYR A 151 3.54 -5.40 -12.18
CA TYR A 151 4.95 -5.72 -12.32
C TYR A 151 5.85 -4.51 -12.07
N ILE A 152 5.59 -3.37 -12.72
CA ILE A 152 6.41 -2.15 -12.58
C ILE A 152 6.39 -1.64 -11.14
N PHE A 153 5.21 -1.59 -10.51
CA PHE A 153 5.12 -1.18 -9.10
C PHE A 153 5.80 -2.18 -8.16
N GLY A 154 5.75 -3.48 -8.47
CA GLY A 154 6.47 -4.52 -7.74
C GLY A 154 7.99 -4.31 -7.79
N CYS A 155 8.55 -4.15 -8.98
CA CYS A 155 9.97 -3.83 -9.18
C CYS A 155 10.37 -2.53 -8.47
N TYR A 156 9.52 -1.51 -8.56
CA TYR A 156 9.77 -0.22 -7.93
C TYR A 156 9.73 -0.31 -6.40
N LEU A 157 8.80 -1.06 -5.80
CA LEU A 157 8.76 -1.29 -4.35
C LEU A 157 10.03 -1.99 -3.86
N SER A 158 10.53 -2.99 -4.61
CA SER A 158 11.81 -3.64 -4.30
C SER A 158 13.00 -2.68 -4.42
N PHE A 159 13.01 -1.82 -5.44
CA PHE A 159 14.01 -0.76 -5.60
C PHE A 159 14.00 0.23 -4.43
N THR A 160 12.83 0.76 -4.07
CA THR A 160 12.70 1.74 -3.00
C THR A 160 13.07 1.15 -1.65
N TRP A 161 12.76 -0.13 -1.40
CA TRP A 161 13.19 -0.84 -0.20
C TRP A 161 14.72 -0.90 -0.09
N ALA A 162 15.41 -1.24 -1.17
CA ALA A 162 16.88 -1.24 -1.21
C ALA A 162 17.46 0.17 -1.04
N CYS A 163 16.82 1.18 -1.63
CA CYS A 163 17.24 2.58 -1.48
C CYS A 163 17.08 3.10 -0.05
N GLU A 164 15.97 2.78 0.60
CA GLU A 164 15.68 3.21 1.95
C GLU A 164 16.64 2.59 2.95
N THR A 165 16.81 1.27 2.93
CA THR A 165 17.71 0.53 3.82
C THR A 165 19.16 1.02 3.69
N SER A 166 19.66 1.17 2.46
CA SER A 166 21.02 1.67 2.21
C SER A 166 21.19 3.14 2.65
N SER A 167 20.17 3.98 2.49
CA SER A 167 20.23 5.38 2.90
C SER A 167 20.13 5.57 4.41
N GLN A 168 19.34 4.74 5.09
CA GLN A 168 19.29 4.67 6.56
C GLN A 168 20.64 4.22 7.12
N PHE A 169 21.30 3.24 6.50
CA PHE A 169 22.65 2.84 6.88
C PHE A 169 23.67 3.97 6.73
N CYS A 170 23.63 4.70 5.61
CA CYS A 170 24.47 5.89 5.39
C CYS A 170 24.21 6.98 6.45
N LEU A 171 22.95 7.17 6.85
CA LEU A 171 22.58 8.09 7.93
C LEU A 171 23.17 7.66 9.28
N VAL A 172 23.16 6.37 9.60
CA VAL A 172 23.79 5.82 10.82
C VAL A 172 25.28 6.12 10.83
N ILE A 173 25.98 5.84 9.73
CA ILE A 173 27.42 6.16 9.60
C ILE A 173 27.65 7.65 9.79
N ASN A 174 26.87 8.50 9.14
CA ASN A 174 26.97 9.96 9.30
C ASN A 174 26.81 10.38 10.77
N ARG A 175 25.88 9.78 11.51
CA ARG A 175 25.70 10.07 12.95
C ARG A 175 26.86 9.58 13.80
N CYS A 176 27.38 8.38 13.55
CA CYS A 176 28.56 7.87 14.25
C CYS A 176 29.78 8.76 14.02
N VAL A 177 30.02 9.17 12.78
CA VAL A 177 31.14 10.05 12.42
C VAL A 177 30.97 11.44 13.04
N ALA A 178 29.77 12.02 12.98
CA ALA A 178 29.48 13.33 13.57
C ALA A 178 29.70 13.35 15.09
N MET A 179 29.33 12.27 15.79
CA MET A 179 29.58 12.12 17.24
C MET A 179 31.06 11.95 17.56
N HIS A 180 31.82 11.28 16.70
CA HIS A 180 33.25 11.06 16.91
C HIS A 180 34.09 12.30 16.62
N SER A 181 33.88 12.95 15.46
CA SER A 181 34.58 14.18 15.07
C SER A 181 33.81 14.95 13.99
N PRO A 182 33.41 16.20 14.25
CA PRO A 182 32.77 17.07 13.24
C PRO A 182 33.68 17.38 12.04
N GLN A 183 35.00 17.40 12.23
CA GLN A 183 35.96 17.62 11.13
C GLN A 183 35.99 16.42 10.20
N LEU A 184 35.92 15.20 10.74
CA LEU A 184 35.85 13.97 9.96
C LEU A 184 34.52 13.89 9.20
N GLU A 185 33.40 14.31 9.82
CA GLU A 185 32.11 14.37 9.14
C GLU A 185 32.16 15.29 7.92
N ASN A 186 32.70 16.50 8.09
CA ASN A 186 32.86 17.43 6.98
C ASN A 186 33.84 16.93 5.92
N SER A 187 34.85 16.15 6.29
CA SER A 187 35.76 15.54 5.32
C SER A 187 35.07 14.45 4.49
N ILE A 188 34.32 13.54 5.13
CA ILE A 188 33.69 12.39 4.46
C ILE A 188 32.42 12.79 3.70
N PHE A 189 31.54 13.57 4.34
CA PHE A 189 30.20 13.89 3.85
C PHE A 189 30.02 15.36 3.43
N GLY A 190 31.07 16.18 3.51
CA GLY A 190 30.98 17.60 3.20
C GLY A 190 30.64 17.92 1.75
N GLY A 191 29.88 19.02 1.57
CA GLY A 191 29.61 19.60 0.25
C GLY A 191 28.89 18.63 -0.68
N HIS A 192 29.53 18.32 -1.82
CA HIS A 192 28.97 17.45 -2.86
C HIS A 192 29.29 15.96 -2.67
N ARG A 193 30.24 15.62 -1.78
CA ARG A 193 30.70 14.23 -1.57
C ARG A 193 29.56 13.32 -1.09
N ILE A 194 28.62 13.88 -0.34
CA ILE A 194 27.43 13.16 0.12
C ILE A 194 26.52 12.66 -1.01
N TYR A 195 26.43 13.39 -2.12
CA TYR A 195 25.65 12.93 -3.27
C TYR A 195 26.34 11.76 -3.95
N VAL A 196 27.68 11.73 -3.96
CA VAL A 196 28.44 10.56 -4.44
C VAL A 196 28.15 9.34 -3.57
N TRP A 197 28.18 9.49 -2.23
CA TRP A 197 27.81 8.42 -1.31
C TRP A 197 26.37 7.94 -1.51
N LEU A 198 25.41 8.87 -1.58
CA LEU A 198 24.01 8.53 -1.85
C LEU A 198 23.88 7.76 -3.16
N THR A 199 24.49 8.23 -4.24
CA THR A 199 24.40 7.55 -5.54
C THR A 199 25.03 6.16 -5.47
N ALA A 200 26.23 6.04 -4.87
CA ALA A 200 26.95 4.77 -4.75
C ALA A 200 26.19 3.71 -3.94
N PHE A 201 25.66 4.08 -2.77
CA PHE A 201 24.87 3.18 -1.92
C PHE A 201 23.55 2.78 -2.60
N ASN A 202 22.92 3.69 -3.35
CA ASN A 202 21.64 3.42 -4.01
C ASN A 202 21.78 2.74 -5.37
N SER A 203 22.96 2.75 -6.00
CA SER A 203 23.19 2.03 -7.27
C SER A 203 22.95 0.52 -7.16
N ILE A 204 23.10 -0.08 -5.97
CA ILE A 204 22.73 -1.49 -5.75
C ILE A 204 21.21 -1.72 -5.89
N GLY A 205 20.39 -0.72 -5.54
CA GLY A 205 18.94 -0.77 -5.72
C GLY A 205 18.56 -0.88 -7.19
N LEU A 206 19.32 -0.26 -8.11
CA LEU A 206 19.05 -0.39 -9.55
C LEU A 206 19.21 -1.84 -10.02
N LEU A 207 20.17 -2.60 -9.47
CA LEU A 207 20.28 -4.03 -9.76
C LEU A 207 19.05 -4.80 -9.28
N TRP A 208 18.47 -4.39 -8.14
CA TRP A 208 17.23 -4.99 -7.64
C TRP A 208 16.03 -4.68 -8.54
N PHE A 209 15.96 -3.48 -9.11
CA PHE A 209 14.88 -3.13 -10.04
C PHE A 209 14.85 -4.05 -11.28
N PHE A 210 16.02 -4.35 -11.86
CA PHE A 210 16.10 -5.09 -13.13
C PHE A 210 16.16 -6.61 -12.96
N PHE A 211 16.83 -7.12 -11.92
CA PHE A 211 17.17 -8.54 -11.82
C PHE A 211 16.48 -9.26 -10.66
N PHE A 212 15.90 -8.54 -9.70
CA PHE A 212 15.23 -9.17 -8.57
C PHE A 212 13.80 -9.57 -8.91
N LYS A 213 13.32 -10.66 -8.28
CA LYS A 213 11.93 -11.09 -8.42
C LYS A 213 11.03 -10.01 -7.78
N PRO A 214 10.08 -9.40 -8.51
CA PRO A 214 9.27 -8.33 -7.96
C PRO A 214 8.21 -8.86 -7.00
N SER A 215 7.79 -8.01 -6.06
CA SER A 215 6.58 -8.25 -5.28
C SER A 215 5.35 -8.04 -6.16
N LEU A 216 4.45 -9.02 -6.25
CA LEU A 216 3.25 -8.94 -7.07
C LEU A 216 2.01 -8.76 -6.19
N PHE A 217 1.14 -7.85 -6.60
CA PHE A 217 -0.11 -7.59 -5.91
C PHE A 217 -1.15 -8.68 -6.20
N THR A 218 -1.85 -9.12 -5.16
CA THR A 218 -3.04 -9.98 -5.28
C THR A 218 -4.21 -9.45 -4.47
N GLY A 219 -5.34 -9.27 -5.15
CA GLY A 219 -6.60 -8.84 -4.53
C GLY A 219 -7.22 -9.88 -3.60
N ILE A 220 -6.78 -11.14 -3.65
CA ILE A 220 -7.25 -12.21 -2.74
C ILE A 220 -6.92 -11.84 -1.29
N HIS A 221 -5.66 -11.49 -1.05
CA HIS A 221 -5.19 -11.08 0.27
C HIS A 221 -5.06 -9.55 0.39
N SER A 222 -5.26 -8.82 -0.72
CA SER A 222 -5.09 -7.37 -0.81
C SER A 222 -3.72 -6.93 -0.32
N SER A 223 -2.66 -7.55 -0.86
CA SER A 223 -1.27 -7.35 -0.41
C SER A 223 -0.27 -7.75 -1.51
N TRP A 224 1.00 -7.39 -1.31
CA TRP A 224 2.12 -7.62 -2.22
C TRP A 224 2.98 -8.79 -1.75
N PHE A 225 3.22 -9.77 -2.64
CA PHE A 225 3.94 -11.00 -2.30
C PHE A 225 4.93 -11.38 -3.39
N PHE A 226 6.07 -11.96 -2.99
CA PHE A 226 7.02 -12.53 -3.95
C PHE A 226 6.55 -13.87 -4.54
N ASN A 227 5.66 -14.59 -3.84
CA ASN A 227 4.99 -15.78 -4.38
C ASN A 227 3.74 -15.38 -5.19
N PRO A 228 3.74 -15.50 -6.53
CA PRO A 228 2.58 -15.16 -7.36
C PRO A 228 1.38 -16.08 -7.17
N TYR A 229 1.59 -17.28 -6.60
CA TYR A 229 0.57 -18.32 -6.47
C TYR A 229 -0.08 -18.38 -5.08
N ILE A 230 0.24 -17.44 -4.19
CA ILE A 230 -0.33 -17.39 -2.84
C ILE A 230 -1.86 -17.37 -2.88
N GLY A 231 -2.49 -18.27 -2.11
CA GLY A 231 -3.94 -18.48 -2.11
C GLY A 231 -4.50 -19.35 -3.26
N TYR A 232 -3.66 -19.82 -4.19
CA TYR A 232 -4.04 -20.72 -5.29
C TYR A 232 -3.35 -22.08 -5.23
N LYS A 233 -2.05 -22.13 -4.90
CA LYS A 233 -1.24 -23.36 -4.79
C LYS A 233 -0.28 -23.26 -3.62
N GLU A 234 -0.14 -24.34 -2.86
CA GLU A 234 0.86 -24.47 -1.80
C GLU A 234 2.27 -24.59 -2.41
N ASP A 235 3.24 -23.86 -1.87
CA ASP A 235 4.64 -23.86 -2.32
C ASP A 235 5.42 -25.02 -1.68
N LEU A 236 5.16 -26.25 -2.16
CA LEU A 236 5.77 -27.47 -1.63
C LEU A 236 7.29 -27.59 -1.93
N ALA A 237 7.80 -26.84 -2.91
CA ALA A 237 9.20 -26.88 -3.34
C ALA A 237 10.06 -25.79 -2.67
N GLY A 238 9.42 -24.76 -2.07
CA GLY A 238 10.13 -23.64 -1.45
C GLY A 238 10.80 -22.70 -2.45
N ASP A 239 10.39 -22.72 -3.72
CA ASP A 239 11.02 -21.95 -4.81
C ASP A 239 10.78 -20.43 -4.67
N TYR A 240 9.78 -20.04 -3.88
CA TYR A 240 9.40 -18.66 -3.60
C TYR A 240 9.65 -18.24 -2.15
N VAL A 241 10.17 -19.15 -1.32
CA VAL A 241 10.66 -18.84 0.02
C VAL A 241 11.93 -18.02 -0.12
N ILE A 242 11.87 -16.76 0.30
CA ILE A 242 13.07 -15.91 0.36
C ILE A 242 13.95 -16.43 1.49
N THR A 243 14.95 -17.24 1.12
CA THR A 243 15.96 -17.79 2.01
C THR A 243 16.74 -16.69 2.71
N GLY A 244 16.65 -16.62 4.05
CA GLY A 244 17.64 -16.19 5.06
C GLY A 244 18.31 -14.80 4.95
N VAL A 245 18.72 -14.38 3.75
CA VAL A 245 19.54 -13.20 3.47
C VAL A 245 18.73 -11.91 3.66
N HIS A 246 17.44 -11.86 3.29
CA HIS A 246 16.62 -10.66 3.56
C HIS A 246 16.32 -10.49 5.07
N ALA A 247 15.98 -11.59 5.75
CA ALA A 247 15.74 -11.58 7.20
C ALA A 247 17.02 -11.26 8.00
N ALA A 248 18.20 -11.68 7.52
CA ALA A 248 19.49 -11.38 8.15
C ALA A 248 19.95 -9.93 7.93
N TRP A 249 19.54 -9.28 6.84
CA TRP A 249 19.93 -7.90 6.52
C TRP A 249 19.01 -6.88 7.21
N ASP A 250 17.71 -7.19 7.35
CA ASP A 250 16.75 -6.39 8.13
C ASP A 250 17.04 -6.43 9.65
N ALA A 251 17.88 -7.37 10.12
CA ALA A 251 18.19 -7.59 11.53
C ALA A 251 19.41 -6.80 12.07
N SER A 252 19.96 -5.83 11.34
CA SER A 252 21.18 -5.12 11.77
C SER A 252 20.92 -3.84 12.60
N PHE A 253 20.97 -4.02 13.94
CA PHE A 253 21.29 -3.12 15.07
C PHE A 253 20.85 -1.62 15.14
N ALA A 254 19.99 -1.38 16.14
CA ALA A 254 19.90 -0.27 17.13
C ALA A 254 20.95 0.88 17.10
N MET A 255 20.68 2.17 17.41
CA MET A 255 19.57 2.90 18.06
C MET A 255 19.88 4.42 18.04
N LEU A 256 18.87 5.29 18.06
CA LEU A 256 18.78 6.56 18.83
C LEU A 256 17.30 6.97 18.85
N LEU A 257 16.61 6.79 20.00
CA LEU A 257 15.19 7.03 20.39
C LEU A 257 14.11 7.42 19.35
N GLN A 258 14.39 8.25 18.33
CA GLN A 258 13.54 8.41 17.13
C GLN A 258 13.57 7.20 16.19
N VAL A 259 14.74 6.57 16.02
CA VAL A 259 14.93 5.35 15.22
C VAL A 259 14.33 4.13 15.93
N PHE A 260 14.28 4.09 17.26
CA PHE A 260 13.72 2.96 18.02
C PHE A 260 12.26 2.66 17.67
N ILE A 261 11.43 3.70 17.56
CA ILE A 261 10.01 3.57 17.23
C ILE A 261 9.85 3.08 15.78
N LEU A 262 10.64 3.63 14.85
CA LEU A 262 10.65 3.18 13.44
C LEU A 262 11.22 1.76 13.28
N SER A 263 12.27 1.41 14.02
CA SER A 263 12.92 0.08 14.00
C SER A 263 12.05 -1.00 14.64
N ILE A 264 11.27 -0.68 15.69
CA ILE A 264 10.28 -1.62 16.24
C ILE A 264 9.19 -1.89 15.20
N LEU A 265 8.68 -0.84 14.55
CA LEU A 265 7.68 -1.02 13.50
C LEU A 265 8.24 -1.79 12.31
N ASN A 266 9.49 -1.52 11.89
CA ASN A 266 10.18 -2.25 10.82
C ASN A 266 10.44 -3.72 11.20
N PHE A 267 10.89 -3.98 12.43
CA PHE A 267 11.04 -5.33 12.96
C PHE A 267 9.72 -6.10 12.93
N PHE A 268 8.62 -5.50 13.40
CA PHE A 268 7.31 -6.13 13.34
C PHE A 268 6.81 -6.33 11.90
N ALA A 269 7.03 -5.37 11.00
CA ALA A 269 6.67 -5.53 9.59
C ALA A 269 7.47 -6.67 8.93
N THR A 270 8.79 -6.75 9.15
CA THR A 270 9.66 -7.82 8.63
C THR A 270 9.28 -9.18 9.23
N VAL A 271 9.12 -9.31 10.54
CA VAL A 271 8.70 -10.58 11.18
C VAL A 271 7.36 -11.04 10.63
N THR A 272 6.43 -10.10 10.44
CA THR A 272 5.12 -10.44 9.87
C THR A 272 5.25 -10.82 8.40
N TYR A 273 6.04 -10.10 7.60
CA TYR A 273 6.29 -10.41 6.20
C TYR A 273 6.95 -11.78 6.01
N VAL A 274 7.98 -12.07 6.80
CA VAL A 274 8.68 -13.35 6.78
C VAL A 274 7.75 -14.49 7.20
N SER A 275 6.93 -14.31 8.24
CA SER A 275 5.99 -15.35 8.66
C SER A 275 4.95 -15.71 7.59
N MET A 276 4.52 -14.73 6.77
CA MET A 276 3.64 -14.98 5.60
C MET A 276 4.25 -15.87 4.52
N ASN A 277 5.57 -16.06 4.51
CA ASN A 277 6.26 -16.89 3.53
C ASN A 277 6.45 -18.34 4.00
N TYR A 278 6.23 -18.64 5.29
CA TYR A 278 6.45 -19.98 5.86
C TYR A 278 5.18 -20.66 6.39
N ILE A 279 4.15 -19.88 6.72
CA ILE A 279 2.88 -20.37 7.26
C ILE A 279 1.77 -19.64 6.52
N ASP A 280 0.73 -20.35 6.05
CA ASP A 280 -0.47 -19.75 5.47
C ASP A 280 -1.04 -18.71 6.46
N PRO A 281 -0.82 -17.41 6.20
CA PRO A 281 -1.09 -16.40 7.20
C PRO A 281 -2.59 -16.11 7.23
N SER A 282 -3.15 -16.02 8.44
CA SER A 282 -4.54 -15.56 8.59
C SER A 282 -4.70 -14.16 7.98
N GLU A 283 -5.89 -13.86 7.44
CA GLU A 283 -6.19 -12.56 6.82
C GLU A 283 -5.85 -11.38 7.77
N PHE A 284 -6.03 -11.56 9.08
CA PHE A 284 -5.67 -10.57 10.09
C PHE A 284 -4.18 -10.23 10.09
N VAL A 285 -3.30 -11.23 10.03
CA VAL A 285 -1.84 -11.06 10.04
C VAL A 285 -1.39 -10.30 8.78
N ILE A 286 -2.00 -10.60 7.63
CA ILE A 286 -1.72 -9.89 6.38
C ILE A 286 -2.09 -8.41 6.47
N GLN A 287 -3.30 -8.12 6.96
CA GLN A 287 -3.78 -6.75 7.11
C GLN A 287 -2.95 -5.97 8.14
N PHE A 288 -2.51 -6.62 9.21
CA PHE A 288 -1.66 -6.01 10.22
C PHE A 288 -0.28 -5.64 9.66
N ALA A 289 0.35 -6.51 8.87
CA ALA A 289 1.65 -6.17 8.28
C ALA A 289 1.53 -5.02 7.28
N GLN A 290 0.47 -4.99 6.46
CA GLN A 290 0.22 -3.88 5.55
C GLN A 290 0.01 -2.56 6.31
N PHE A 291 -0.73 -2.62 7.43
CA PHE A 291 -0.87 -1.49 8.33
C PHE A 291 0.48 -1.02 8.89
N CYS A 292 1.32 -1.93 9.40
CA CYS A 292 2.66 -1.60 9.87
C CYS A 292 3.54 -1.01 8.76
N TRP A 293 3.50 -1.59 7.57
CA TRP A 293 4.28 -1.14 6.42
C TRP A 293 3.93 0.31 6.03
N LEU A 294 2.64 0.63 5.99
CA LEU A 294 2.18 1.99 5.76
C LEU A 294 2.67 2.96 6.85
N HIS A 295 2.68 2.54 8.11
CA HIS A 295 3.11 3.38 9.23
C HIS A 295 4.62 3.60 9.30
N ILE A 296 5.42 2.65 8.83
CA ILE A 296 6.88 2.79 8.76
C ILE A 296 7.26 4.00 7.89
N HIS A 297 6.62 4.15 6.72
CA HIS A 297 6.87 5.28 5.84
C HIS A 297 6.04 6.52 6.21
N GLY A 298 4.94 6.38 6.95
CA GLY A 298 4.05 7.49 7.31
C GLY A 298 4.43 8.26 8.57
N LEU A 299 5.02 7.58 9.57
CA LEU A 299 5.34 8.17 10.87
C LEU A 299 6.61 9.05 10.95
N PRO A 300 7.63 8.96 10.08
CA PRO A 300 8.80 9.83 10.15
C PRO A 300 8.49 11.33 10.31
N PRO A 301 7.57 11.97 9.55
CA PRO A 301 7.23 13.38 9.72
C PRO A 301 6.56 13.66 11.07
N VAL A 302 5.75 12.72 11.58
CA VAL A 302 5.17 12.84 12.94
C VAL A 302 6.31 12.89 13.95
N ILE A 303 7.25 11.94 13.87
CA ILE A 303 8.39 11.86 14.78
C ILE A 303 9.25 13.13 14.70
N PHE A 304 9.52 13.65 13.50
CA PHE A 304 10.29 14.88 13.33
C PHE A 304 9.56 16.11 13.86
N LEU A 305 8.27 16.25 13.60
CA LEU A 305 7.49 17.40 14.06
C LEU A 305 7.29 17.41 15.59
N PHE A 306 7.32 16.26 16.26
CA PHE A 306 7.21 16.18 17.71
C PHE A 306 8.57 16.31 18.42
N PHE A 307 9.57 15.55 17.96
CA PHE A 307 10.82 15.35 18.70
C PHE A 307 12.02 16.13 18.14
N ASN A 308 12.01 16.60 16.89
CA ASN A 308 13.09 17.42 16.35
C ASN A 308 12.79 18.91 16.55
N TYR A 309 13.47 19.53 17.53
CA TYR A 309 13.24 20.93 17.91
C TYR A 309 13.37 21.89 16.72
N THR A 310 14.42 21.75 15.91
CA THR A 310 14.70 22.61 14.75
C THR A 310 13.60 22.47 13.71
N ILE A 311 13.26 21.22 13.34
CA ILE A 311 12.23 20.97 12.34
C ILE A 311 10.87 21.52 12.80
N ARG A 312 10.51 21.26 14.06
CA ARG A 312 9.26 21.71 14.70
C ARG A 312 9.15 23.22 14.76
N LYS A 313 10.23 23.94 15.10
CA LYS A 313 10.25 25.40 15.16
C LYS A 313 9.96 26.00 13.78
N ASP A 314 10.63 25.49 12.76
CA ASP A 314 10.48 25.98 11.39
C ASP A 314 9.10 25.64 10.80
N ALA A 315 8.59 24.42 11.05
CA ALA A 315 7.25 24.01 10.67
C ALA A 315 6.17 24.93 11.29
N LYS A 316 6.29 25.27 12.58
CA LYS A 316 5.38 26.22 13.24
C LYS A 316 5.41 27.60 12.57
N GLN A 317 6.59 28.07 12.15
CA GLN A 317 6.70 29.35 11.44
C GLN A 317 6.08 29.29 10.03
N ILE A 318 6.27 28.19 9.30
CA ILE A 318 5.66 27.98 7.98
C ILE A 318 4.14 28.01 8.09
N ILE A 319 3.59 27.23 9.02
CA ILE A 319 2.15 27.14 9.25
C ILE A 319 1.57 28.52 9.61
N ARG A 320 2.20 29.26 10.54
CA ARG A 320 1.78 30.62 10.91
C ARG A 320 1.79 31.58 9.71
N LYS A 321 2.82 31.56 8.88
CA LYS A 321 2.91 32.41 7.67
C LYS A 321 1.87 32.04 6.61
N SER A 322 1.53 30.77 6.48
CA SER A 322 0.47 30.33 5.56
C SER A 322 -0.91 30.82 6.02
N PHE A 323 -1.20 30.77 7.33
CA PHE A 323 -2.44 31.32 7.88
C PHE A 323 -2.52 32.84 7.77
N SER A 324 -1.40 33.57 7.99
CA SER A 324 -1.40 35.03 7.83
C SER A 324 -1.64 35.46 6.38
N LYS A 325 -1.00 34.79 5.40
CA LYS A 325 -1.24 35.05 3.97
C LYS A 325 -2.66 34.68 3.53
N GLY A 326 -3.25 33.63 4.10
CA GLY A 326 -4.65 33.27 3.85
C GLY A 326 -5.62 34.34 4.36
N SER A 327 -5.37 34.87 5.57
CA SER A 327 -6.15 35.96 6.15
C SER A 327 -6.05 37.25 5.32
N GLU A 328 -4.85 37.61 4.88
CA GLU A 328 -4.60 38.81 4.08
C GLU A 328 -5.31 38.76 2.72
N LYS A 329 -5.25 37.61 2.02
CA LYS A 329 -5.99 37.41 0.76
C LYS A 329 -7.52 37.47 0.93
N ASN A 330 -8.04 36.92 2.02
CA ASN A 330 -9.48 36.97 2.32
C ASN A 330 -9.95 38.41 2.58
N CYS A 331 -9.17 39.21 3.32
CA CYS A 331 -9.44 40.65 3.48
C CYS A 331 -9.43 41.40 2.16
N THR A 332 -8.43 41.18 1.29
CA THR A 332 -8.37 41.85 -0.02
C THR A 332 -9.57 41.49 -0.90
N ASN A 333 -9.94 40.21 -0.95
CA ASN A 333 -11.09 39.77 -1.73
C ASN A 333 -12.42 40.34 -1.20
N GLN A 334 -12.56 40.46 0.12
CA GLN A 334 -13.76 41.02 0.74
C GLN A 334 -13.86 42.54 0.53
N LEU A 335 -12.73 43.26 0.55
CA LEU A 335 -12.66 44.67 0.15
C LEU A 335 -13.05 44.87 -1.33
N CYS A 336 -12.58 44.00 -2.24
CA CYS A 336 -12.97 44.08 -3.66
C CYS A 336 -14.47 43.81 -3.89
N ILE A 337 -15.09 42.91 -3.14
CA ILE A 337 -16.54 42.61 -3.27
C ILE A 337 -17.40 43.76 -2.72
N THR A 338 -16.94 44.44 -1.67
CA THR A 338 -17.70 45.56 -1.06
C THR A 338 -17.55 46.88 -1.84
N ALA A 339 -16.57 46.95 -2.75
CA ALA A 339 -16.29 48.12 -3.59
C ALA A 339 -16.93 48.06 -5.00
N MET A 340 -17.65 46.97 -5.33
CA MET A 340 -18.55 46.83 -6.49
C MET A 340 -19.99 47.05 -6.06
#